data_AF-A0A966QXI3-F1
#
_entry.id   AF-A0A966QXI3-F1
#
_cell.length_a   1.000
_cell.length_b   1.000
_cell.length_c   1.000
_cell.angle_alpha   90.00
_cell.angle_beta   90.00
_cell.angle_gamma   90.00
#
_symmetry.space_group_name_H-M   'P 1'
#
loop_
_entity.id
_entity.type
_entity.pdbx_description
1 polymer ?
#
loop_
_entity_poly.entity_id
_entity_poly.type
_entity_poly.pdbx_seq_one_letter_code
_entity_poly.pdbx_strand_id
1 'polypeptide(L)'
;LLVEDDFNISTLYKIKLEHSGYTCLQAYNGLEALKLLENNVPDLILLDLKMPVMDGEQFLELYRKNYSTLTAPIIVLTNINSSEAPKTLWHHDIEDYIVKAHTTPGELVETIRAILAKQS
;
A
#
# COMPACT_ATOMS: atom_id res chain seq x y z
N LEU A 1 4.36 4.33 3.39
CA LEU A 1 3.15 5.09 2.98
C LEU A 1 1.95 4.15 3.07
N LEU A 2 0.91 4.52 3.80
CA LEU A 2 -0.34 3.79 3.94
C LEU A 2 -1.44 4.53 3.18
N VAL A 3 -2.07 3.87 2.20
CA VAL A 3 -3.12 4.43 1.36
C VAL A 3 -4.42 3.67 1.61
N GLU A 4 -5.33 4.28 2.36
CA GLU A 4 -6.55 3.67 2.90
C GLU A 4 -7.60 4.76 3.14
N ASP A 5 -8.77 4.66 2.53
CA ASP A 5 -9.83 5.67 2.64
C ASP A 5 -10.63 5.58 3.94
N ASP A 6 -10.75 4.39 4.54
CA ASP A 6 -11.37 4.24 5.85
C ASP A 6 -10.43 4.74 6.96
N PHE A 7 -10.79 5.88 7.56
CA PHE A 7 -10.01 6.52 8.63
C PHE A 7 -9.75 5.60 9.84
N ASN A 8 -10.70 4.73 10.21
CA ASN A 8 -10.56 3.84 11.36
C ASN A 8 -9.57 2.71 11.05
N ILE A 9 -9.70 2.10 9.87
CA ILE A 9 -8.77 1.06 9.39
C ILE A 9 -7.37 1.64 9.21
N SER A 10 -7.27 2.83 8.60
CA SER A 10 -6.00 3.54 8.40
C SER A 10 -5.32 3.83 9.74
N THR A 11 -6.08 4.30 10.73
CA THR A 11 -5.57 4.56 12.09
C THR A 11 -5.13 3.29 12.81
N LEU A 12 -5.90 2.20 12.69
CA LEU A 12 -5.53 0.89 13.26
C LEU A 12 -4.18 0.41 12.73
N TYR A 13 -3.99 0.42 11.41
CA TYR A 13 -2.74 -0.02 10.81
C TYR A 13 -1.58 0.92 11.16
N LYS A 14 -1.80 2.24 11.14
CA LYS A 14 -0.78 3.22 11.58
C LYS A 14 -0.30 2.91 12.99
N ILE A 15 -1.20 2.80 13.97
CA ILE A 15 -0.83 2.52 15.36
C ILE A 15 -0.03 1.22 15.46
N LYS A 16 -0.48 0.18 14.75
CA LYS A 16 0.20 -1.12 14.76
C LYS A 16 1.61 -1.05 14.17
N LEU A 17 1.78 -0.32 13.07
CA LEU A 17 3.07 -0.13 12.40
C LEU A 17 4.01 0.73 13.23
N GLU A 18 3.51 1.82 13.84
CA GLU A 18 4.29 2.69 14.72
C GLU A 18 4.75 1.97 15.98
N HIS A 19 3.90 1.15 16.60
CA HIS A 19 4.32 0.27 17.70
C HIS A 19 5.39 -0.76 17.29
N SER A 20 5.52 -1.04 16.00
CA SER A 20 6.52 -1.95 15.45
C SER A 20 7.80 -1.23 15.00
N GLY A 21 7.91 0.08 15.26
CA GLY A 21 9.10 0.89 14.97
C GLY A 21 9.10 1.59 13.61
N TYR A 22 8.00 1.52 12.84
CA TYR A 22 7.89 2.21 11.56
C TYR A 22 7.35 3.63 11.72
N THR A 23 7.63 4.48 10.73
CA THR A 23 6.91 5.75 10.55
C THR A 23 5.89 5.59 9.43
N CYS A 24 4.70 6.17 9.60
CA CYS A 24 3.61 6.02 8.64
C CYS A 24 3.08 7.37 8.16
N LEU A 25 3.39 7.68 6.90
CA LEU A 25 2.62 8.66 6.12
C LEU A 25 1.29 8.02 5.71
N GLN A 26 0.18 8.76 5.87
CA GLN A 26 -1.16 8.31 5.50
C GLN A 26 -1.69 9.13 4.32
N ALA A 27 -2.36 8.47 3.40
CA ALA A 27 -3.20 9.06 2.36
C ALA A 27 -4.56 8.35 2.34
N TYR A 28 -5.62 9.07 1.99
CA TYR A 28 -6.99 8.55 2.02
C TYR A 28 -7.59 8.33 0.63
N ASN A 29 -6.77 8.43 -0.43
CA ASN A 29 -7.09 8.10 -1.81
C ASN A 29 -5.79 8.09 -2.64
N GLY A 30 -5.85 7.58 -3.88
CA GLY A 30 -4.68 7.52 -4.76
C GLY A 30 -4.09 8.89 -5.11
N LEU A 31 -4.90 9.93 -5.27
CA LEU A 31 -4.39 11.26 -5.66
C LEU A 31 -3.59 11.91 -4.52
N GLU A 32 -4.06 11.78 -3.28
CA GLU A 32 -3.32 12.23 -2.09
C GLU A 32 -2.01 11.46 -1.93
N ALA A 33 -2.02 10.14 -2.17
CA ALA A 33 -0.81 9.33 -2.15
C ALA A 33 0.23 9.81 -3.16
N LEU A 34 -0.16 10.10 -4.41
CA LEU A 34 0.75 10.65 -5.43
C LEU A 34 1.33 12.01 -5.00
N LYS A 35 0.53 12.91 -4.42
CA LYS A 35 1.02 14.19 -3.90
C LYS A 35 2.05 14.03 -2.80
N LEU A 36 1.85 13.07 -1.88
CA LEU A 36 2.84 12.78 -0.85
C LEU A 36 4.16 12.28 -1.45
N LEU A 37 4.11 11.49 -2.52
CA LEU A 37 5.29 10.97 -3.20
C LEU A 37 6.11 12.05 -3.93
N GLU A 38 5.57 13.25 -4.17
CA GLU A 38 6.34 14.36 -4.74
C GLU A 38 7.48 14.83 -3.82
N ASN A 39 7.29 14.72 -2.51
CA ASN A 39 8.22 15.24 -1.51
C ASN A 39 8.72 14.18 -0.52
N ASN A 40 8.26 12.94 -0.64
CA ASN A 40 8.60 11.85 0.26
C ASN A 40 8.94 10.59 -0.52
N VAL A 41 9.99 9.90 -0.08
CA VAL A 41 10.40 8.59 -0.62
C VAL A 41 10.14 7.54 0.45
N PRO A 42 9.00 6.82 0.39
CA PRO A 42 8.71 5.78 1.37
C PRO A 42 9.52 4.52 1.08
N ASP A 43 9.87 3.78 2.12
CA ASP A 43 10.52 2.46 1.98
C ASP A 43 9.54 1.37 1.53
N LEU A 44 8.23 1.59 1.69
CA LEU A 44 7.16 0.66 1.31
C LEU A 44 5.82 1.40 1.15
N ILE A 45 4.98 0.92 0.23
CA ILE A 45 3.60 1.41 0.05
C ILE A 45 2.60 0.28 0.36
N LEU A 46 1.71 0.52 1.31
CA LEU A 46 0.50 -0.27 1.54
C LEU A 46 -0.65 0.40 0.81
N LEU A 47 -1.31 -0.32 -0.09
CA LEU A 47 -2.31 0.25 -1.01
C LEU A 47 -3.63 -0.51 -0.94
N ASP A 48 -4.72 0.15 -0.58
CA ASP A 48 -6.05 -0.38 -0.89
C ASP A 48 -6.39 -0.17 -2.38
N LEU A 49 -7.16 -1.11 -2.94
CA LEU A 49 -7.69 -0.99 -4.29
C LEU A 49 -8.95 -0.15 -4.33
N LYS A 50 -9.81 -0.23 -3.31
CA LYS A 50 -11.17 0.32 -3.40
C LYS A 50 -11.26 1.63 -2.61
N MET A 51 -10.98 2.74 -3.28
CA MET A 51 -10.97 4.07 -2.67
C MET A 51 -11.76 5.08 -3.53
N PRO A 52 -12.31 6.16 -2.94
CA PRO A 52 -12.92 7.25 -3.68
C PRO A 52 -11.85 8.10 -4.40
N VAL A 53 -12.31 8.93 -5.35
CA VAL A 53 -11.49 9.89 -6.12
C VAL A 53 -10.50 9.25 -7.10
N MET A 54 -9.63 8.38 -6.61
CA MET A 54 -8.67 7.59 -7.40
C MET A 54 -8.47 6.25 -6.71
N ASP A 55 -8.80 5.19 -7.42
CA ASP A 55 -8.65 3.82 -6.93
C ASP A 55 -7.19 3.35 -6.99
N GLY A 56 -6.92 2.15 -6.43
CA GLY A 56 -5.56 1.63 -6.36
C GLY A 56 -4.99 1.22 -7.71
N GLU A 57 -5.82 0.84 -8.68
CA GLU A 57 -5.35 0.48 -10.03
C GLU A 57 -4.89 1.74 -10.78
N GLN A 58 -5.69 2.80 -10.76
CA GLN A 58 -5.34 4.11 -11.30
C GLN A 58 -4.09 4.69 -10.63
N PHE A 59 -3.98 4.54 -9.30
CA PHE A 59 -2.78 4.92 -8.57
C PHE A 59 -1.55 4.18 -9.10
N LEU A 60 -1.62 2.86 -9.26
CA LEU A 60 -0.50 2.03 -9.75
C LEU A 60 -0.07 2.43 -11.16
N GLU A 61 -1.02 2.67 -12.07
CA GLU A 61 -0.72 3.12 -13.43
C GLU A 61 0.06 4.44 -13.41
N LEU A 62 -0.43 5.44 -12.67
CA LEU A 62 0.23 6.74 -12.57
C LEU A 62 1.55 6.68 -11.79
N TYR A 63 1.62 5.86 -10.75
CA TYR A 63 2.82 5.64 -9.96
C TYR A 63 3.96 5.11 -10.84
N ARG A 64 3.68 4.04 -11.60
CA ARG A 64 4.69 3.43 -12.49
C ARG A 64 5.10 4.37 -13.63
N LYS A 65 4.18 5.21 -14.11
CA LYS A 65 4.46 6.18 -15.17
C LYS A 65 5.30 7.36 -14.70
N ASN A 66 4.99 7.93 -13.54
CA ASN A 66 5.53 9.23 -13.11
C ASN A 66 6.65 9.10 -12.07
N TYR A 67 6.70 7.99 -11.33
CA TYR A 67 7.62 7.76 -10.21
C TYR A 67 8.50 6.53 -10.46
N SER A 68 8.89 6.29 -11.71
CA SER A 68 9.68 5.11 -12.12
C SER A 68 11.05 4.99 -11.45
N THR A 69 11.53 6.06 -10.81
CA THR A 69 12.78 6.07 -10.03
C THR A 69 12.59 5.60 -8.59
N LEU A 70 11.35 5.54 -8.09
CA LEU A 70 11.05 5.04 -6.75
C LEU A 70 10.98 3.52 -6.79
N THR A 71 11.81 2.88 -5.98
CA THR A 71 11.90 1.41 -5.87
C THR A 71 11.06 0.85 -4.72
N ALA A 72 10.22 1.68 -4.11
CA ALA A 72 9.38 1.26 -3.00
C ALA A 72 8.50 0.07 -3.43
N PRO A 73 8.59 -1.09 -2.73
CA PRO A 73 7.72 -2.22 -2.97
C PRO A 73 6.28 -1.81 -2.62
N ILE A 74 5.33 -2.30 -3.40
CA ILE A 74 3.92 -2.05 -3.18
C ILE A 74 3.26 -3.36 -2.76
N ILE A 75 2.64 -3.34 -1.59
CA ILE A 75 1.77 -4.41 -1.13
C ILE A 75 0.34 -3.93 -1.27
N VAL A 76 -0.47 -4.68 -2.01
CA VAL A 76 -1.90 -4.44 -2.06
C VAL A 76 -2.53 -5.03 -0.80
N LEU A 77 -3.29 -4.24 -0.07
CA LEU A 77 -4.01 -4.64 1.14
C LEU A 77 -5.48 -4.26 0.96
N THR A 78 -6.35 -5.22 0.66
CA THR A 78 -7.74 -4.93 0.29
C THR A 78 -8.73 -5.97 0.78
N ASN A 79 -10.03 -5.68 0.74
CA ASN A 79 -11.10 -6.65 1.02
C ASN A 79 -11.52 -7.47 -0.21
N ILE A 80 -10.92 -7.21 -1.38
CA ILE A 80 -11.20 -7.91 -2.63
C ILE A 80 -10.39 -9.21 -2.68
N ASN A 81 -11.04 -10.34 -2.98
CA ASN A 81 -10.34 -11.60 -3.20
C ASN A 81 -9.45 -11.51 -4.45
N SER A 82 -8.28 -12.16 -4.43
CA SER A 82 -7.34 -12.11 -5.57
C SER A 82 -7.93 -12.62 -6.89
N SER A 83 -8.89 -13.56 -6.84
CA SER A 83 -9.63 -14.05 -8.01
C SER A 83 -10.59 -13.03 -8.63
N GLU A 84 -10.99 -12.02 -7.86
CA GLU A 84 -11.89 -10.94 -8.27
C GLU A 84 -11.13 -9.64 -8.62
N ALA A 85 -9.84 -9.59 -8.30
CA ALA A 85 -8.99 -8.45 -8.59
C ALA A 85 -8.83 -8.23 -10.11
N PRO A 86 -8.67 -6.97 -10.57
CA PRO A 86 -8.36 -6.67 -11.95
C PRO A 86 -7.10 -7.43 -12.41
N LYS A 87 -7.17 -8.14 -13.54
CA LYS A 87 -6.01 -8.90 -14.07
C LYS A 87 -4.83 -7.98 -14.44
N THR A 88 -5.14 -6.75 -14.80
CA THR A 88 -4.19 -5.65 -15.07
C THR A 88 -3.28 -5.38 -13.89
N LEU A 89 -3.77 -5.53 -12.65
CA LEU A 89 -3.02 -5.30 -11.40
C LEU A 89 -1.66 -5.99 -11.38
N TRP A 90 -1.61 -7.25 -11.82
CA TRP A 90 -0.39 -8.08 -11.80
C TRP A 90 0.69 -7.59 -12.78
N HIS A 91 0.36 -6.69 -13.71
CA HIS A 91 1.33 -6.08 -14.62
C HIS A 91 2.04 -4.87 -14.00
N HIS A 92 1.62 -4.43 -12.81
CA HIS A 92 2.18 -3.26 -12.12
C HIS A 92 3.26 -3.61 -11.09
N ASP A 93 3.83 -4.81 -11.14
CA ASP A 93 4.98 -5.23 -10.31
C ASP A 93 4.74 -5.01 -8.80
N ILE A 94 3.60 -5.50 -8.31
CA ILE A 94 3.30 -5.49 -6.87
C ILE A 94 4.08 -6.62 -6.18
N GLU A 95 4.60 -6.33 -4.99
CA GLU A 95 5.41 -7.29 -4.23
C GLU A 95 4.53 -8.36 -3.57
N ASP A 96 3.34 -7.98 -3.11
CA ASP A 96 2.40 -8.90 -2.49
C ASP A 96 0.94 -8.42 -2.59
N TYR A 97 0.00 -9.34 -2.43
CA TYR A 97 -1.44 -9.10 -2.40
C TYR A 97 -2.07 -9.76 -1.18
N ILE A 98 -2.57 -8.94 -0.25
CA ILE A 98 -3.09 -9.35 1.04
C ILE A 98 -4.58 -9.03 1.14
N VAL A 99 -5.37 -10.04 1.49
CA VAL A 99 -6.81 -9.88 1.77
C VAL A 99 -6.98 -9.55 3.25
N LYS A 100 -7.41 -8.32 3.56
CA LYS A 100 -7.61 -7.80 4.94
C LYS A 100 -8.43 -8.75 5.81
N ALA A 101 -9.50 -9.33 5.26
CA ALA A 101 -10.39 -10.24 5.99
C ALA A 101 -9.71 -11.54 6.45
N HIS A 102 -8.58 -11.92 5.85
CA HIS A 102 -7.85 -13.16 6.16
C HIS A 102 -6.50 -12.88 6.84
N THR A 103 -6.21 -11.64 7.20
CA THR A 103 -4.89 -11.26 7.70
C THR A 103 -4.99 -10.29 8.87
N THR A 104 -4.36 -10.66 9.97
CA THR A 104 -4.28 -9.80 11.15
C THR A 104 -3.26 -8.67 10.94
N PRO A 105 -3.42 -7.52 11.61
CA PRO A 105 -2.39 -6.47 11.58
C PRO A 105 -1.01 -6.94 12.09
N GLY A 106 -0.95 -7.99 12.91
CA GLY A 106 0.30 -8.60 13.34
C GLY A 106 1.02 -9.33 12.20
N GLU A 107 0.31 -10.16 11.45
CA GLU A 107 0.85 -10.87 10.29
C GLU A 107 1.30 -9.89 9.20
N LEU A 108 0.54 -8.82 8.97
CA LEU A 108 0.93 -7.77 8.03
C LEU A 108 2.29 -7.15 8.37
N VAL A 109 2.56 -6.90 9.67
CA VAL A 109 3.85 -6.36 10.12
C VAL A 109 4.99 -7.33 9.82
N GLU A 110 4.77 -8.62 9.99
CA GLU A 110 5.78 -9.64 9.67
C GLU A 110 6.06 -9.69 8.17
N THR A 111 5.02 -9.61 7.34
CA THR A 111 5.17 -9.54 5.88
C THR A 111 5.96 -8.30 5.45
N ILE A 112 5.64 -7.13 6.00
CA ILE A 112 6.37 -5.88 5.74
C ILE A 112 7.84 -6.03 6.13
N ARG A 113 8.13 -6.58 7.31
CA ARG A 113 9.50 -6.81 7.77
C ARG A 113 10.26 -7.73 6.82
N ALA A 114 9.64 -8.82 6.38
CA ALA A 114 10.27 -9.77 5.46
C ALA A 114 10.57 -9.15 4.10
N ILE A 115 9.68 -8.32 3.55
CA ILE A 115 9.87 -7.62 2.28
C ILE A 115 11.01 -6.60 2.37
N LEU A 116 10.99 -5.75 3.40
CA LEU A 116 12.03 -4.73 3.60
C LEU A 116 13.42 -5.35 3.82
N ALA A 117 13.49 -6.50 4.51
CA ALA A 117 14.75 -7.21 4.71
C ALA A 117 15.38 -7.77 3.42
N LYS A 118 14.60 -8.06 2.38
CA LYS A 118 15.12 -8.53 1.07
C LYS A 118 15.78 -7.43 0.26
N GLN A 119 15.52 -6.16 0.59
CA GLN A 119 16.04 -4.99 -0.12
C GLN A 119 17.35 -4.45 0.48
N SER A 120 17.81 -5.05 1.59
CA SER A 120 19.04 -4.68 2.32
C SER A 120 20.27 -5.45 1.83
#